data_AF-A0A0J6S1E9-F1
#
_entry.id   AF-A0A0J6S1E9-F1
#
_cell.length_a   1.000
_cell.length_b   1.000
_cell.length_c   1.000
_cell.angle_alpha   90.00
_cell.angle_beta   90.00
_cell.angle_gamma   90.00
#
_symmetry.space_group_name_H-M   'P 1'
#
loop_
_entity.id
_entity.type
_entity.pdbx_description
1 polymer ?
#
loop_
_entity_poly.entity_id
_entity_poly.type
_entity_poly.pdbx_seq_one_letter_code
_entity_poly.pdbx_strand_id
1 'polypeptide(L)'
;MSQFTFPSPPPSPAAEVFRGEVRAFLASELKHRAPIDRAQSWNGLDPAFSRKLGQQGWLGLTWPKAYGGQERSALERYVLLEELLAAGAPVGAHWIAERQSGP
;
A
#
# COMPACT_ATOMS: atom_id res chain seq x y z
N MET A 1 -2.92 38.62 -1.68
CA MET A 1 -2.47 37.26 -1.31
C MET A 1 -2.55 36.42 -2.56
N SER A 2 -1.44 35.84 -3.02
CA SER A 2 -1.47 34.93 -4.18
C SER A 2 -2.04 33.58 -3.76
N GLN A 3 -3.11 33.14 -4.41
CA GLN A 3 -3.75 31.86 -4.14
C GLN A 3 -3.05 30.78 -4.95
N PHE A 4 -2.36 29.86 -4.29
CA PHE A 4 -1.77 28.70 -4.95
C PHE A 4 -2.90 27.71 -5.29
N THR A 5 -3.00 27.36 -6.57
CA THR A 5 -3.94 26.33 -7.05
C THR A 5 -3.12 25.13 -7.50
N PHE A 6 -3.27 24.00 -6.81
CA PHE A 6 -2.65 22.75 -7.19
C PHE A 6 -3.65 21.93 -8.00
N PRO A 7 -3.38 21.60 -9.27
CA PRO A 7 -4.28 20.76 -10.05
C PRO A 7 -4.34 19.37 -9.43
N SER A 8 -5.51 18.72 -9.54
CA SER A 8 -5.62 17.30 -9.18
C SER A 8 -4.70 16.45 -10.06
N PRO A 9 -4.17 15.33 -9.55
CA PRO A 9 -3.45 14.37 -10.37
C PRO A 9 -4.31 13.93 -11.57
N PRO A 10 -3.71 13.64 -12.73
CA PRO A 10 -4.45 13.09 -13.85
C PRO A 10 -5.10 11.76 -13.44
N PRO A 11 -6.31 11.45 -13.96
CA PRO A 11 -6.95 10.18 -13.69
C PRO A 11 -6.09 9.01 -14.17
N SER A 12 -6.07 7.93 -13.40
CA SER A 12 -5.35 6.70 -13.76
C SER A 12 -6.28 5.50 -13.61
N PRO A 13 -6.85 4.98 -14.72
CA PRO A 13 -7.67 3.77 -14.68
C PRO A 13 -6.93 2.57 -14.08
N ALA A 14 -5.62 2.46 -14.34
CA ALA A 14 -4.78 1.41 -13.75
C ALA A 14 -4.71 1.52 -12.23
N ALA A 15 -4.57 2.74 -11.69
CA ALA A 15 -4.56 2.97 -10.26
C ALA A 15 -5.91 2.65 -9.61
N GLU A 16 -7.03 2.97 -10.28
CA GLU A 16 -8.37 2.66 -9.77
C GLU A 16 -8.70 1.15 -9.81
N VAL A 17 -8.27 0.45 -10.86
CA VAL A 17 -8.36 -1.03 -10.90
C VAL A 17 -7.53 -1.63 -9.76
N PHE A 18 -6.29 -1.16 -9.59
CA PHE A 18 -5.42 -1.64 -8.52
C PHE A 18 -5.97 -1.34 -7.12
N ARG A 19 -6.61 -0.18 -6.93
CA ARG A 19 -7.31 0.18 -5.69
C ARG A 19 -8.36 -0.87 -5.33
N GLY A 20 -9.13 -1.33 -6.32
CA GLY A 20 -10.10 -2.41 -6.14
C GLY A 20 -9.45 -3.72 -5.69
N GLU A 21 -8.34 -4.11 -6.32
CA GLU A 21 -7.56 -5.31 -5.96
C GLU A 21 -7.06 -5.24 -4.51
N VAL A 22 -6.48 -4.11 -4.11
CA VAL A 22 -5.95 -3.89 -2.75
C VAL A 22 -7.08 -3.93 -1.72
N ARG A 23 -8.23 -3.28 -1.99
CA ARG A 23 -9.39 -3.32 -1.09
C ARG A 23 -9.96 -4.72 -0.92
N ALA A 24 -10.05 -5.50 -1.99
CA ALA A 24 -10.54 -6.88 -1.93
C ALA A 24 -9.61 -7.75 -1.08
N PHE A 25 -8.28 -7.63 -1.27
CA PHE A 25 -7.29 -8.30 -0.44
C PHE A 25 -7.43 -7.92 1.04
N LEU A 26 -7.52 -6.63 1.35
CA LEU A 26 -7.63 -6.13 2.73
C LEU A 26 -8.92 -6.56 3.42
N ALA A 27 -10.04 -6.58 2.69
CA ALA A 27 -11.32 -7.06 3.22
C ALA A 27 -11.23 -8.53 3.66
N SER A 28 -10.50 -9.36 2.91
CA SER A 28 -10.25 -10.76 3.28
C SER A 28 -9.28 -10.87 4.46
N GLU A 29 -8.12 -10.22 4.36
CA GLU A 29 -7.01 -10.37 5.30
C GLU A 29 -7.27 -9.74 6.67
N LEU A 30 -8.09 -8.69 6.71
CA LEU A 30 -8.41 -7.98 7.96
C LEU A 30 -9.80 -8.34 8.50
N LYS A 31 -10.50 -9.31 7.90
CA LYS A 31 -11.88 -9.69 8.26
C LYS A 31 -12.09 -9.96 9.75
N HIS A 32 -11.09 -10.56 10.40
CA HIS A 32 -11.15 -10.96 11.81
C HIS A 32 -10.28 -10.09 12.72
N ARG A 33 -9.69 -9.02 12.19
CA ARG A 33 -8.82 -8.13 12.97
C ARG A 33 -9.69 -7.16 13.78
N ALA A 34 -9.45 -7.08 15.09
CA ALA A 34 -10.25 -6.23 15.95
C ALA A 34 -10.03 -4.73 15.62
N PRO A 35 -11.03 -3.86 15.84
CA PRO A 35 -10.87 -2.42 15.60
C PRO A 35 -9.68 -1.79 16.35
N ILE A 36 -9.41 -2.22 17.59
CA ILE A 36 -8.28 -1.72 18.38
C ILE A 36 -6.92 -2.08 17.77
N ASP A 37 -6.82 -3.26 17.14
CA ASP A 37 -5.60 -3.69 16.46
C ASP A 37 -5.42 -2.96 15.12
N ARG A 38 -6.54 -2.59 14.46
CA ARG A 38 -6.53 -1.78 13.24
C ARG A 38 -6.16 -0.33 13.52
N ALA A 39 -6.50 0.19 14.71
CA ALA A 39 -6.13 1.54 15.12
C ALA A 39 -4.61 1.73 15.27
N GLN A 40 -3.84 0.65 15.35
CA GLN A 40 -2.37 0.68 15.31
C GLN A 40 -1.84 0.83 13.87
N SER A 41 -2.51 1.54 12.96
CA SER A 41 -2.29 1.50 11.51
C SER A 41 -0.81 1.61 11.05
N TRP A 42 0.04 2.31 11.78
CA TRP A 42 1.47 2.52 11.43
C TRP A 42 2.43 1.65 12.26
N ASN A 43 1.98 1.21 13.45
CA ASN A 43 2.82 0.54 14.44
C ASN A 43 2.46 -0.94 14.60
N GLY A 44 1.31 -1.36 14.07
CA GLY A 44 0.84 -2.73 14.08
C GLY A 44 1.83 -3.59 13.30
N LEU A 45 2.34 -4.63 13.95
CA LEU A 45 3.38 -5.48 13.39
C LEU A 45 2.81 -6.88 13.16
N ASP A 46 2.85 -7.32 11.90
CA ASP A 46 2.47 -8.67 11.51
C ASP A 46 3.35 -9.16 10.35
N PRO A 47 4.36 -10.00 10.63
CA PRO A 47 5.22 -10.56 9.59
C PRO A 47 4.49 -11.51 8.64
N ALA A 48 3.41 -12.16 9.08
CA ALA A 48 2.62 -13.04 8.22
C ALA A 48 1.83 -12.23 7.19
N PHE A 49 1.20 -11.14 7.62
CA PHE A 49 0.57 -10.18 6.70
C PHE A 49 1.57 -9.63 5.68
N SER A 50 2.76 -9.22 6.15
CA SER A 50 3.83 -8.70 5.27
C SER A 50 4.29 -9.75 4.24
N ARG A 51 4.37 -11.03 4.63
CA ARG A 51 4.65 -12.13 3.69
C ARG A 51 3.56 -12.28 2.63
N LYS A 52 2.28 -12.20 3.02
CA LYS A 52 1.17 -12.25 2.05
C LYS A 52 1.22 -11.08 1.08
N LEU A 53 1.56 -9.88 1.55
CA LEU A 53 1.77 -8.71 0.70
C LEU A 53 2.92 -8.94 -0.31
N GLY A 54 4.03 -9.52 0.16
CA GLY A 54 5.14 -9.93 -0.70
C GLY A 54 4.76 -11.00 -1.73
N GLN A 55 3.90 -11.95 -1.38
CA GLN A 55 3.39 -12.98 -2.30
C GLN A 55 2.52 -12.40 -3.43
N GLN A 56 1.84 -11.26 -3.18
CA GLN A 56 1.16 -10.50 -4.24
C GLN A 56 2.12 -9.71 -5.13
N GLY A 57 3.42 -9.67 -4.78
CA GLY A 57 4.40 -8.79 -5.42
C GLY A 57 4.19 -7.33 -5.07
N TRP A 58 3.55 -7.02 -3.94
CA TRP A 58 3.22 -5.66 -3.54
C TRP A 58 4.28 -5.00 -2.64
N LEU A 59 5.35 -5.72 -2.31
CA LEU A 59 6.57 -5.15 -1.72
C LEU A 59 7.56 -4.82 -2.84
N GLY A 60 8.06 -3.58 -2.89
CA GLY A 60 8.91 -3.14 -4.00
C GLY A 60 8.15 -3.01 -5.32
N LEU A 61 6.89 -2.56 -5.25
CA LEU A 61 5.95 -2.53 -6.38
C LEU A 61 6.51 -1.82 -7.63
N THR A 62 7.30 -0.76 -7.43
CA THR A 62 7.92 0.06 -8.47
C THR A 62 9.24 -0.48 -8.98
N TRP A 63 9.80 -1.51 -8.35
CA TRP A 63 11.12 -2.02 -8.70
C TRP A 63 11.08 -2.76 -10.05
N PRO A 64 12.22 -2.81 -10.77
CA PRO A 64 12.36 -3.65 -11.94
C PRO A 64 11.96 -5.10 -11.68
N LYS A 65 11.29 -5.72 -12.65
CA LYS A 65 10.91 -7.15 -12.57
C LYS A 65 12.11 -8.07 -12.43
N ALA A 66 13.26 -7.68 -12.95
CA ALA A 66 14.54 -8.38 -12.80
C ALA A 66 14.97 -8.55 -11.32
N TYR A 67 14.46 -7.69 -10.42
CA TYR A 67 14.70 -7.77 -8.98
C TYR A 67 13.48 -8.26 -8.18
N GLY A 68 12.46 -8.78 -8.87
CA GLY A 68 11.24 -9.29 -8.25
C GLY A 68 10.15 -8.23 -8.00
N GLY A 69 10.32 -7.00 -8.49
CA GLY A 69 9.28 -5.97 -8.47
C GLY A 69 8.23 -6.14 -9.57
N GLN A 70 7.34 -5.17 -9.70
CA GLN A 70 6.25 -5.20 -10.69
C GLN A 70 6.36 -4.11 -11.76
N GLU A 71 7.34 -3.20 -11.65
CA GLU A 71 7.47 -2.02 -12.53
C GLU A 71 6.18 -1.19 -12.65
N ARG A 72 5.35 -1.19 -11.60
CA ARG A 72 4.14 -0.37 -11.57
C ARG A 72 4.49 1.10 -11.33
N SER A 73 3.53 1.97 -11.59
CA SER A 73 3.70 3.41 -11.46
C SER A 73 3.80 3.87 -10.00
N ALA A 74 4.37 5.06 -9.78
CA ALA A 74 4.39 5.71 -8.47
C ALA A 74 2.97 5.97 -7.93
N LEU A 75 1.99 6.21 -8.80
CA LEU A 75 0.60 6.41 -8.40
C LEU A 75 -0.04 5.12 -7.91
N GLU A 76 0.25 3.97 -8.54
CA GLU A 76 -0.20 2.67 -8.02
C GLU A 76 0.44 2.36 -6.66
N ARG A 77 1.74 2.66 -6.48
CA ARG A 77 2.39 2.55 -5.16
C ARG A 77 1.71 3.45 -4.14
N TYR A 78 1.38 4.68 -4.49
CA TYR A 78 0.62 5.58 -3.62
C TYR A 78 -0.73 4.98 -3.21
N VAL A 79 -1.49 4.42 -4.15
CA VAL A 79 -2.77 3.75 -3.88
C VAL A 79 -2.60 2.59 -2.90
N LEU A 80 -1.58 1.74 -3.07
CA LEU A 80 -1.31 0.66 -2.14
C LEU A 80 -1.07 1.18 -0.72
N LEU A 81 -0.21 2.19 -0.57
CA LEU A 81 0.09 2.79 0.73
C LEU A 81 -1.16 3.43 1.35
N GLU A 82 -1.93 4.19 0.57
CA GLU A 82 -3.16 4.84 1.00
C GLU A 82 -4.17 3.81 1.55
N GLU A 83 -4.44 2.74 0.80
CA GLU A 83 -5.43 1.74 1.18
C GLU A 83 -4.97 0.90 2.38
N LEU A 84 -3.68 0.56 2.47
CA LEU A 84 -3.11 -0.13 3.64
C LEU A 84 -3.33 0.70 4.92
N LEU A 85 -3.06 2.01 4.84
CA LEU A 85 -3.22 2.91 5.98
C LEU A 85 -4.69 3.16 6.32
N ALA A 86 -5.53 3.40 5.31
CA ALA A 86 -6.96 3.61 5.47
C ALA A 86 -7.64 2.38 6.10
N ALA A 87 -7.19 1.18 5.76
CA ALA A 87 -7.70 -0.04 6.34
C ALA A 87 -7.13 -0.37 7.73
N GLY A 88 -6.07 0.31 8.19
CA GLY A 88 -5.38 -0.02 9.44
C GLY A 88 -4.64 -1.36 9.37
N ALA A 89 -3.99 -1.63 8.22
CA ALA A 89 -3.21 -2.84 8.03
C ALA A 89 -1.93 -2.84 8.92
N PRO A 90 -1.48 -4.01 9.39
CA PRO A 90 -0.29 -4.13 10.25
C PRO A 90 1.04 -4.05 9.47
N VAL A 91 1.36 -2.86 8.98
CA VAL A 91 2.48 -2.67 8.06
C VAL A 91 3.87 -2.67 8.71
N GLY A 92 3.96 -2.63 10.05
CA GLY A 92 5.21 -2.36 10.78
C GLY A 92 6.39 -3.27 10.44
N ALA A 93 6.15 -4.51 10.00
CA ALA A 93 7.21 -5.46 9.64
C ALA A 93 7.86 -5.19 8.26
N HIS A 94 7.28 -4.36 7.40
CA HIS A 94 7.85 -3.99 6.09
C HIS A 94 7.87 -2.48 5.81
N TRP A 95 7.11 -1.70 6.57
CA TRP A 95 6.81 -0.29 6.28
C TRP A 95 8.05 0.59 6.10
N ILE A 96 9.05 0.45 6.97
CA ILE A 96 10.28 1.25 6.90
C ILE A 96 11.06 0.90 5.63
N ALA A 97 11.25 -0.40 5.37
CA ALA A 97 11.99 -0.86 4.20
C ALA A 97 11.32 -0.41 2.90
N GLU A 98 9.99 -0.56 2.80
CA GLU A 98 9.24 -0.12 1.63
C GLU A 98 9.30 1.40 1.48
N ARG A 99 8.92 2.14 2.52
CA ARG A 99 8.65 3.58 2.42
C ARG A 99 9.91 4.45 2.45
N GLN A 100 10.94 4.06 3.21
CA GLN A 100 12.11 4.91 3.51
C GLN A 100 13.41 4.43 2.87
N SER A 101 13.53 3.15 2.52
CA SER A 101 14.80 2.56 2.09
C SER A 101 14.78 1.97 0.68
N GLY A 102 13.60 1.63 0.15
CA GLY A 102 13.44 1.25 -1.25
C GLY A 102 13.42 2.46 -2.19
N PRO A 103 13.82 2.31 -3.48
CA PRO A 103 13.67 3.33 -4.51
C PRO A 103 12.23 3.80 -4.74
#